data_AF-A0A942KU06-F1
#
_entry.id   AF-A0A942KU06-F1
#
_cell.length_a   1.000
_cell.length_b   1.000
_cell.length_c   1.000
_cell.angle_alpha   90.00
_cell.angle_beta   90.00
_cell.angle_gamma   90.00
#
_symmetry.space_group_name_H-M   'P 1'
#
loop_
_entity.id
_entity.type
_entity.pdbx_description
1 polymer ?
#
loop_
_entity_poly.entity_id
_entity_poly.type
_entity_poly.pdbx_seq_one_letter_code
_entity_poly.pdbx_strand_id
1 'polypeptide(L)' 'MIQLTGMDNKVFIINAEMIERLESMPETLITLINGKRVLVQEGIDVVRCRIIDYRRAVNGVRRRYCAPAR' A
#
# COMPACT_ATOMS: atom_id res chain seq x y z
N MET A 1 -1.89 -6.79 6.56
CA MET A 1 -1.05 -5.69 7.03
C MET A 1 0.05 -5.48 6.02
N ILE A 2 0.27 -4.24 5.59
CA ILE A 2 1.31 -3.85 4.62
C ILE A 2 2.30 -2.91 5.30
N GLN A 3 3.59 -3.12 5.05
CA GLN A 3 4.64 -2.22 5.49
C GLN A 3 4.81 -1.10 4.47
N LEU A 4 4.99 0.13 4.93
CA LEU A 4 5.21 1.33 4.12
C LEU A 4 6.22 2.25 4.82
N THR A 5 6.74 3.21 4.06
CA THR A 5 7.74 4.16 4.53
C THR A 5 7.18 5.57 4.44
N GLY A 6 7.06 6.22 5.59
CA GLY A 6 6.59 7.61 5.64
C GLY A 6 7.63 8.59 5.13
N MET A 7 7.20 9.81 4.88
CA MET A 7 8.10 10.90 4.47
C MET A 7 9.15 11.24 5.52
N ASP A 8 8.84 10.96 6.79
CA ASP A 8 9.77 11.10 7.91
C ASP A 8 10.84 10.00 7.97
N ASN A 9 10.99 9.18 6.93
CA ASN A 9 11.85 7.98 6.88
C ASN A 9 11.53 6.91 7.94
N LYS A 10 10.35 6.99 8.56
CA LYS A 10 9.87 6.00 9.53
C LYS A 10 9.10 4.90 8.81
N VAL A 11 9.51 3.67 9.08
CA VAL A 11 8.77 2.48 8.64
C VAL A 11 7.58 2.27 9.55
N PHE A 12 6.40 2.06 8.96
CA PHE A 12 5.19 1.74 9.69
C PHE A 12 4.37 0.68 8.95
N ILE A 13 3.43 0.08 9.65
CA ILE A 13 2.57 -0.98 9.13
C ILE A 13 1.13 -0.52 9.24
N ILE A 14 0.38 -0.58 8.14
CA ILE A 14 -1.06 -0.30 8.12
C ILE A 14 -1.87 -1.51 7.68
N ASN A 15 -3.12 -1.54 8.09
CA ASN A 15 -4.07 -2.49 7.55
C ASN A 15 -4.46 -2.10 6.12
N ALA A 16 -4.26 -3.00 5.16
CA ALA A 16 -4.58 -2.75 3.75
C ALA A 16 -6.09 -2.61 3.51
N GLU A 17 -6.94 -3.26 4.32
CA GLU A 17 -8.40 -3.15 4.18
C GLU A 17 -8.94 -1.81 4.71
N MET A 18 -8.12 -1.03 5.43
CA MET A 18 -8.50 0.31 5.88
C MET A 18 -8.19 1.39 4.86
N ILE A 19 -7.56 1.05 3.73
CA ILE A 19 -7.22 2.01 2.68
C ILE A 19 -8.49 2.31 1.90
N GLU A 20 -8.88 3.58 1.93
CA GLU A 20 -10.04 4.08 1.19
C GLU A 20 -9.63 4.55 -0.21
N ARG A 21 -8.54 5.33 -0.31
CA ARG A 21 -8.07 5.91 -1.56
C ARG A 21 -6.55 6.00 -1.61
N LEU A 22 -5.99 5.80 -2.81
CA LEU A 22 -4.60 6.05 -3.16
C LEU A 22 -4.55 7.14 -4.24
N GLU A 23 -3.76 8.18 -4.03
CA GLU A 23 -3.55 9.28 -4.99
C GLU A 23 -2.06 9.48 -5.23
N SER A 24 -1.68 9.75 -6.47
CA SER A 24 -0.28 10.04 -6.85
C SER A 24 -0.11 11.54 -7.02
N MET A 25 0.63 12.19 -6.12
CA MET A 25 0.89 13.63 -6.10
C MET A 25 2.31 13.93 -5.60
N PRO A 26 3.23 14.34 -6.48
CA PRO A 26 4.47 13.60 -6.85
C PRO A 26 4.83 12.31 -6.06
N GLU A 27 4.47 12.25 -4.79
CA GLU A 27 4.56 11.17 -3.83
C GLU A 27 3.18 10.50 -3.67
N THR A 28 3.07 9.36 -2.97
CA THR A 28 1.78 8.66 -2.86
C THR A 28 1.06 9.09 -1.58
N LEU A 29 -0.17 9.59 -1.73
CA LEU A 29 -1.07 9.90 -0.62
C LEU A 29 -2.04 8.73 -0.40
N ILE A 30 -2.06 8.22 0.83
CA ILE A 30 -2.96 7.17 1.26
C ILE A 30 -4.00 7.77 2.20
N THR A 31 -5.27 7.70 1.80
CA THR A 31 -6.39 8.06 2.66
C THR A 31 -6.99 6.79 3.24
N LEU A 32 -7.12 6.76 4.56
CA LEU A 32 -7.73 5.68 5.31
C LEU A 32 -9.21 5.98 5.58
N ILE A 33 -10.02 4.93 5.77
CA ILE A 33 -11.46 5.01 6.07
C ILE A 33 -11.80 5.83 7.33
N ASN A 34 -10.83 6.08 8.21
CA ASN A 34 -10.99 6.91 9.41
C ASN A 34 -10.69 8.39 9.14
N GLY A 35 -10.51 8.79 7.89
CA GLY A 35 -10.15 10.15 7.47
C GLY A 35 -8.67 10.51 7.66
N LYS A 36 -7.84 9.62 8.22
CA LYS A 36 -6.39 9.85 8.33
C LYS A 36 -5.75 9.76 6.96
N ARG A 37 -4.82 10.68 6.69
CA ARG A 37 -4.05 10.75 5.46
C ARG A 37 -2.59 10.54 5.77
N VAL A 38 -1.92 9.70 4.98
CA VAL A 38 -0.52 9.36 5.17
C VAL A 38 0.19 9.50 3.84
N LEU A 39 1.27 10.28 3.83
CA LEU A 39 2.17 10.39 2.69
C LEU A 39 3.25 9.31 2.80
N VAL A 40 3.50 8.62 1.70
CA VAL A 40 4.53 7.57 1.62
C VAL A 40 5.47 7.80 0.45
N GLN A 41 6.70 7.34 0.62
CA GLN A 41 7.75 7.45 -0.40
C GLN A 41 7.57 6.44 -1.53
N GLU A 42 6.87 5.33 -1.28
CA GLU A 42 6.60 4.34 -2.31
C GLU A 42 5.65 4.86 -3.38
N GLY A 43 5.94 4.56 -4.65
CA GLY A 43 5.02 4.83 -5.76
C GLY A 43 3.72 4.01 -5.67
N ILE A 44 2.67 4.52 -6.30
CA ILE A 44 1.33 3.94 -6.22
C ILE A 44 1.27 2.48 -6.66
N ASP A 45 2.06 2.07 -7.66
CA ASP A 45 2.14 0.69 -8.15
C ASP A 45 2.74 -0.28 -7.12
N VAL A 46 3.73 0.18 -6.36
CA VAL A 46 4.36 -0.62 -5.29
C VAL A 46 3.35 -0.85 -4.17
N VAL A 47 2.64 0.21 -3.74
CA VAL A 47 1.59 0.11 -2.73
C VAL A 47 0.48 -0.82 -3.20
N ARG A 48 0.05 -0.68 -4.46
CA ARG A 48 -0.96 -1.54 -5.09
C ARG A 48 -0.53 -3.01 -5.11
N CYS A 49 0.71 -3.30 -5.50
CA CYS A 49 1.24 -4.68 -5.49
C CYS A 49 1.23 -5.26 -4.09
N ARG A 50 1.67 -4.50 -3.07
CA ARG A 50 1.64 -4.93 -1.66
C ARG A 50 0.22 -5.25 -1.18
N ILE A 51 -0.78 -4.46 -1.58
CA ILE A 51 -2.20 -4.72 -1.26
C ILE A 51 -2.69 -6.01 -1.92
N ILE A 52 -2.36 -6.22 -3.20
CA ILE A 52 -2.75 -7.42 -3.94
C ILE A 52 -2.12 -8.66 -3.32
N ASP A 53 -0.83 -8.61 -2.98
CA ASP A 53 -0.12 -9.71 -2.36
C ASP A 53 -0.69 -10.03 -0.96
N TYR A 54 -1.04 -9.01 -0.18
CA TYR A 54 -1.74 -9.20 1.08
C TYR A 54 -3.09 -9.90 0.87
N ARG A 55 -3.93 -9.43 -0.06
CA ARG A 55 -5.24 -10.04 -0.33
C ARG A 55 -5.11 -11.49 -0.80
N ARG A 56 -4.12 -11.79 -1.63
CA ARG A 56 -3.83 -13.17 -2.06
C ARG A 56 -3.41 -14.07 -0.90
N ALA A 57 -2.57 -13.55 0.00
CA ALA A 57 -2.14 -14.29 1.18
C ALA A 57 -3.31 -14.59 2.12
N VAL A 58 -4.22 -13.64 2.33
CA VAL A 58 -5.42 -13.84 3.15
C VAL A 58 -6.40 -14.83 2.50
N ASN A 59 -6.58 -14.74 1.17
CA ASN A 59 -7.56 -15.57 0.44
C ASN A 59 -7.04 -16.96 0.01
N GLY A 60 -5.80 -17.33 0.37
CA GLY A 60 -5.23 -18.65 0.06
C GLY A 60 -5.02 -18.94 -1.43
N VAL A 61 -5.04 -17.93 -2.30
CA VAL A 61 -4.90 -18.11 -3.74
C VAL A 61 -3.43 -18.40 -4.08
N ARG A 62 -3.16 -19.56 -4.70
CA ARG A 62 -1.82 -19.98 -5.13
C ARG A 62 -1.13 -18.91 -6.00
N ARG A 63 0.13 -18.60 -5.66
CA ARG A 63 0.95 -17.50 -6.20
C ARG A 63 0.98 -17.43 -7.73
N ARG A 64 0.59 -16.27 -8.29
CA ARG A 64 1.22 -15.67 -9.49
C ARG A 64 1.73 -14.30 -9.08
N TYR A 65 3.04 -14.08 -9.05
CA TYR A 65 3.66 -12.83 -8.61
C TYR A 65 3.06 -11.62 -9.34
N CYS A 66 2.66 -10.59 -8.60
CA CYS A 66 2.42 -9.27 -9.19
C CYS A 66 3.80 -8.62 -9.34
N ALA A 67 4.44 -8.77 -10.50
CA ALA A 67 5.68 -8.06 -10.75
C ALA A 67 5.35 -6.56 -10.91
N PRO A 68 6.05 -5.65 -10.19
CA PRO A 68 5.93 -4.23 -10.49
C PRO A 68 6.33 -4.01 -11.96
N ALA A 69 5.55 -3.22 -12.70
CA ALA A 69 5.92 -2.82 -14.05
C ALA A 69 7.26 -2.08 -13.97
N ARG A 70 8.24 -2.54 -14.77
CA ARG A 70 9.56 -1.91 -14.87
C ARG A 70 9.44 -0.47 -15.35
#